data_AF-A0A520QFH7-F1
#
_entry.id   AF-A0A520QFH7-F1
#
_cell.length_a   1.000
_cell.length_b   1.000
_cell.length_c   1.000
_cell.angle_alpha   90.00
_cell.angle_beta   90.00
_cell.angle_gamma   90.00
#
_symmetry.space_group_name_H-M   'P 1'
#
loop_
_entity.id
_entity.type
_entity.pdbx_description
1 polymer ?
#
loop_
_entity_poly.entity_id
_entity_poly.type
_entity_poly.pdbx_seq_one_letter_code
_entity_poly.pdbx_strand_id
1 'polypeptide(L)'
;MRWILAFSLGIGPQACVPMAQYPSSQTKDPDFSAKVLDASQAIGLKPLTNLDHAHLATWDGAVPFAPCSTFSDWATSKLAARAPNPRRLRTPQSPPRRRQDATRRRPLGLDQPQLTEWDRLSLRLVQTAFDSNEVRTTLFRTRDLDLQDRSTEWGGTLDWRDDVWLIEAAPGQSHADDSVFHRCPSDFRKIFGGAIPFHFHARLLNMSAVAGPGGTDLQAAEAHGVPALVITSLSKDRLQIDWYRRGGLVVDLGEIAR
;
A
#
# COMPACT_ATOMS: atom_id res chain seq x y z
N MET A 1 -16.17 0.45 20.50
CA MET A 1 -15.78 0.74 19.09
C MET A 1 -14.44 0.13 18.61
N ARG A 2 -13.73 -0.70 19.41
CA ARG A 2 -12.42 -1.29 19.02
C ARG A 2 -12.49 -2.60 18.20
N TRP A 3 -13.66 -3.22 18.02
CA TRP A 3 -13.77 -4.62 17.53
C TRP A 3 -14.70 -4.85 16.33
N ILE A 4 -15.40 -3.81 15.83
CA ILE A 4 -16.46 -3.98 14.82
C ILE A 4 -15.92 -4.23 13.41
N LEU A 5 -14.73 -3.72 13.06
CA LEU A 5 -14.18 -3.87 11.70
C LEU A 5 -13.71 -5.31 11.38
N ALA A 6 -13.25 -6.07 12.38
CA ALA A 6 -12.70 -7.41 12.14
C ALA A 6 -13.80 -8.49 12.04
N PHE A 7 -14.86 -8.39 12.86
CA PHE A 7 -15.91 -9.41 12.91
C PHE A 7 -17.07 -9.18 11.93
N SER A 8 -17.37 -7.93 11.57
CA SER A 8 -18.53 -7.63 10.69
C SER A 8 -18.22 -7.75 9.19
N LEU A 9 -16.94 -7.74 8.80
CA LEU A 9 -16.52 -7.65 7.39
C LEU A 9 -15.69 -8.86 6.90
N GLY A 10 -15.41 -9.84 7.77
CA GLY A 10 -14.55 -10.97 7.41
C GLY A 10 -13.11 -10.57 7.07
N ILE A 11 -12.66 -9.37 7.46
CA ILE A 11 -11.29 -8.88 7.27
C ILE A 11 -10.42 -9.48 8.39
N GLY A 12 -10.27 -10.79 8.35
CA GLY A 12 -9.27 -11.52 9.12
C GLY A 12 -7.96 -11.66 8.35
N PRO A 13 -6.91 -12.22 8.96
CA PRO A 13 -5.59 -12.47 8.33
C PRO A 13 -5.65 -13.42 7.10
N GLN A 14 -6.83 -13.92 6.75
CA GLN A 14 -7.11 -14.76 5.58
C GLN A 14 -7.42 -13.98 4.29
N ALA A 15 -7.42 -12.64 4.30
CA ALA A 15 -7.65 -11.84 3.09
C ALA A 15 -6.57 -12.03 1.98
N CYS A 16 -5.53 -12.83 2.23
CA CYS A 16 -4.47 -13.16 1.29
C CYS A 16 -4.63 -14.55 0.63
N VAL A 17 -5.76 -15.25 0.79
CA VAL A 17 -6.01 -16.58 0.19
C VAL A 17 -6.82 -16.42 -1.11
N PRO A 18 -6.51 -17.15 -2.20
CA PRO A 18 -7.22 -17.02 -3.47
C PRO A 18 -8.59 -17.67 -3.40
N MET A 19 -9.64 -16.92 -3.06
CA MET A 19 -11.01 -17.27 -3.45
C MET A 19 -11.89 -16.03 -3.54
N ALA A 20 -12.50 -15.88 -4.73
CA ALA A 20 -13.69 -15.10 -5.07
C ALA A 20 -13.79 -13.67 -4.51
N GLN A 21 -14.03 -12.70 -5.40
CA GLN A 21 -14.76 -11.50 -5.02
C GLN A 21 -16.12 -11.95 -4.46
N TYR A 22 -16.19 -12.20 -3.16
CA TYR A 22 -17.45 -12.51 -2.52
C TYR A 22 -18.30 -11.25 -2.63
N PRO A 23 -19.48 -11.31 -3.29
CA PRO A 23 -20.41 -10.19 -3.25
C PRO A 23 -20.67 -9.85 -1.79
N SER A 24 -20.80 -8.55 -1.51
CA SER A 24 -20.81 -8.09 -0.13
C SER A 24 -21.81 -8.86 0.72
N SER A 25 -21.35 -9.48 1.81
CA SER A 25 -22.26 -9.95 2.86
C SER A 25 -22.86 -8.69 3.49
N GLN A 26 -24.13 -8.41 3.24
CA GLN A 26 -24.82 -7.29 3.87
C GLN A 26 -24.69 -7.44 5.38
N THR A 27 -23.98 -6.50 5.99
CA THR A 27 -23.89 -6.40 7.44
C THR A 27 -25.27 -6.10 7.99
N LYS A 28 -25.63 -6.79 9.07
CA LYS A 28 -26.92 -6.60 9.76
C LYS A 28 -26.90 -5.41 10.75
N ASP A 29 -25.77 -4.71 10.84
CA ASP A 29 -25.64 -3.52 11.69
C ASP A 29 -26.24 -2.30 10.97
N PRO A 30 -27.37 -1.74 11.45
CA PRO A 30 -28.03 -0.61 10.82
C PRO A 30 -27.20 0.68 10.92
N ASP A 31 -26.45 0.89 12.01
CA ASP A 31 -25.63 2.09 12.20
C ASP A 31 -24.44 2.08 11.23
N PHE A 32 -23.84 0.90 11.04
CA PHE A 32 -22.79 0.72 10.03
C PHE A 32 -23.35 0.97 8.62
N SER A 33 -24.51 0.39 8.31
CA SER A 33 -25.13 0.53 6.99
C SER A 33 -25.52 1.98 6.67
N ALA A 34 -26.02 2.72 7.66
CA ALA A 34 -26.32 4.14 7.54
C ALA A 34 -25.07 4.96 7.23
N LYS A 35 -23.98 4.76 7.98
CA LYS A 35 -22.69 5.45 7.73
C LYS A 35 -22.15 5.20 6.33
N VAL A 36 -22.21 3.94 5.89
CA VAL A 36 -21.78 3.55 4.55
C VAL A 36 -22.63 4.23 3.48
N LEU A 37 -23.94 4.27 3.67
CA LEU A 37 -24.88 4.92 2.75
C LEU A 37 -24.63 6.43 2.66
N ASP A 38 -24.49 7.10 3.81
CA ASP A 38 -24.23 8.55 3.89
C ASP A 38 -22.91 8.90 3.20
N ALA A 39 -21.84 8.14 3.49
CA ALA A 39 -20.55 8.31 2.84
C ALA A 39 -20.62 8.08 1.33
N SER A 40 -21.30 7.01 0.90
CA SER A 40 -21.50 6.65 -0.51
C SER A 40 -22.23 7.76 -1.28
N GLN A 41 -23.28 8.33 -0.68
CA GLN A 41 -24.02 9.45 -1.26
C GLN A 41 -23.17 10.71 -1.34
N ALA A 42 -22.42 11.03 -0.29
CA ALA A 42 -21.59 12.22 -0.23
C ALA A 42 -20.44 12.19 -1.26
N ILE A 43 -19.83 11.03 -1.50
CA ILE A 43 -18.71 10.90 -2.44
C ILE A 43 -19.14 10.45 -3.85
N GLY A 44 -20.39 9.99 -4.03
CA GLY A 44 -20.92 9.51 -5.30
C GLY A 44 -20.39 8.14 -5.75
N LEU A 45 -19.80 7.35 -4.84
CA LEU A 45 -19.24 6.02 -5.16
C LEU A 45 -20.07 4.91 -4.54
N LYS A 46 -20.51 3.95 -5.36
CA LYS A 46 -21.26 2.77 -4.90
C LYS A 46 -20.32 1.64 -4.48
N PRO A 47 -20.42 1.12 -3.25
CA PRO A 47 -19.59 0.00 -2.83
C PRO A 47 -19.97 -1.27 -3.59
N LEU A 48 -18.98 -2.00 -4.09
CA LEU A 48 -19.15 -3.28 -4.79
C LEU A 48 -18.56 -4.46 -3.98
N THR A 49 -17.67 -4.16 -3.05
CA THR A 49 -16.94 -5.15 -2.24
C THR A 49 -17.08 -4.86 -0.74
N ASN A 50 -16.81 -5.87 0.11
CA ASN A 50 -16.71 -5.67 1.56
C ASN A 50 -15.64 -4.64 1.95
N LEU A 51 -14.58 -4.53 1.16
CA LEU A 51 -13.56 -3.51 1.34
C LEU A 51 -14.13 -2.11 1.10
N ASP A 52 -14.92 -1.91 0.05
CA ASP A 52 -15.51 -0.60 -0.24
C ASP A 52 -16.42 -0.17 0.93
N HIS A 53 -17.20 -1.11 1.49
CA HIS A 53 -17.95 -0.88 2.72
C HIS A 53 -17.04 -0.49 3.90
N ALA A 54 -15.87 -1.11 4.06
CA ALA A 54 -14.91 -0.77 5.11
C ALA A 54 -14.34 0.65 4.93
N HIS A 55 -13.97 1.03 3.71
CA HIS A 55 -13.51 2.39 3.37
C HIS A 55 -14.59 3.43 3.69
N LEU A 56 -15.83 3.17 3.27
CA LEU A 56 -16.96 4.07 3.54
C LEU A 56 -17.28 4.19 5.02
N ALA A 57 -17.26 3.08 5.77
CA ALA A 57 -17.52 3.10 7.21
C ALA A 57 -16.42 3.81 8.02
N THR A 58 -15.25 4.01 7.42
CA THR A 58 -14.13 4.76 8.01
C THR A 58 -13.96 6.15 7.40
N TRP A 59 -14.94 6.59 6.59
CA TRP A 59 -14.96 7.92 6.02
C TRP A 59 -14.89 9.00 7.10
N ASP A 60 -13.99 9.95 6.90
CA ASP A 60 -13.68 11.06 7.80
C ASP A 60 -14.41 12.36 7.43
N GLY A 61 -15.34 12.30 6.46
CA GLY A 61 -16.03 13.47 5.93
C GLY A 61 -15.30 14.16 4.77
N ALA A 62 -14.10 13.70 4.40
CA ALA A 62 -13.35 14.30 3.30
C ALA A 62 -14.00 14.00 1.94
N VAL A 63 -14.23 15.05 1.16
CA VAL A 63 -14.71 14.94 -0.22
C VAL A 63 -13.53 14.76 -1.17
N PRO A 64 -13.64 13.93 -2.22
CA PRO A 64 -12.60 13.87 -3.25
C PRO A 64 -12.38 15.25 -3.86
N PHE A 65 -11.14 15.75 -3.83
CA PHE A 65 -10.78 17.01 -4.52
C PHE A 65 -10.73 16.86 -6.06
N ALA A 66 -10.92 15.64 -6.55
CA ALA A 66 -10.91 15.28 -7.96
C ALA A 66 -11.98 14.23 -8.27
N PRO A 67 -12.47 14.15 -9.53
CA PRO A 67 -13.38 13.10 -9.95
C PRO A 67 -12.78 11.71 -9.69
N CYS A 68 -13.50 10.88 -8.96
CA CYS A 68 -13.13 9.50 -8.66
C CYS A 68 -14.21 8.58 -9.22
N SER A 69 -13.82 7.54 -9.95
CA SER A 69 -14.75 6.53 -10.46
C SER A 69 -14.75 5.26 -9.62
N THR A 70 -13.70 5.05 -8.82
CA THR A 70 -13.52 3.89 -7.96
C THR A 70 -13.03 4.31 -6.57
N PHE A 71 -13.22 3.43 -5.57
CA PHE A 71 -12.62 3.60 -4.24
C PHE A 71 -11.08 3.65 -4.26
N SER A 72 -10.47 3.00 -5.26
CA SER A 72 -9.02 3.07 -5.43
C SER A 72 -8.57 4.46 -5.91
N ASP A 73 -9.33 5.08 -6.81
CA ASP A 73 -9.08 6.45 -7.22
C ASP A 73 -9.24 7.42 -6.05
N TRP A 74 -10.25 7.19 -5.20
CA TRP A 74 -10.43 7.99 -3.99
C TRP A 74 -9.30 7.80 -2.96
N ALA A 75 -8.85 6.57 -2.74
CA ALA A 75 -7.72 6.31 -1.85
C ALA A 75 -6.43 6.98 -2.35
N THR A 76 -6.14 6.86 -3.64
CA THR A 76 -5.00 7.52 -4.29
C THR A 76 -5.15 9.04 -4.26
N SER A 77 -6.36 9.57 -4.44
CA SER A 77 -6.58 11.00 -4.38
C SER A 77 -6.32 11.53 -2.96
N LYS A 78 -6.78 10.87 -1.89
CA LYS A 78 -6.44 11.28 -0.51
C LYS A 78 -4.92 11.46 -0.28
N LEU A 79 -4.10 10.59 -0.88
CA LEU A 79 -2.64 10.75 -0.86
C LEU A 79 -2.18 11.93 -1.72
N ALA A 80 -2.69 12.04 -2.95
CA ALA A 80 -2.36 13.12 -3.87
C ALA A 80 -2.69 14.52 -3.31
N ALA A 81 -3.81 14.67 -2.58
CA ALA A 81 -4.20 15.92 -1.92
C ALA A 81 -3.17 16.41 -0.88
N ARG A 82 -2.36 15.50 -0.35
CA ARG A 82 -1.29 15.81 0.63
C ARG A 82 0.04 16.08 -0.06
N ALA A 83 0.14 15.86 -1.37
CA ALA A 83 1.39 16.04 -2.09
C ALA A 83 1.81 17.52 -2.05
N PRO A 84 3.06 17.84 -1.72
CA PRO A 84 3.54 19.21 -1.77
C PRO A 84 3.46 19.75 -3.22
N ASN A 85 3.37 21.07 -3.35
CA ASN A 85 3.46 21.81 -4.62
C ASN A 85 4.59 21.27 -5.52
N PRO A 86 4.42 21.33 -6.87
CA PRO A 86 4.95 20.35 -7.80
C PRO A 86 6.47 20.18 -7.74
N ARG A 87 6.93 19.27 -6.87
CA ARG A 87 8.26 18.67 -7.00
C ARG A 87 8.23 17.74 -8.21
N ARG A 88 9.24 17.81 -9.07
CA ARG A 88 9.38 16.86 -10.17
C ARG A 88 9.52 15.45 -9.59
N LEU A 89 8.83 14.49 -10.19
CA LEU A 89 9.06 13.08 -9.90
C LEU A 89 10.54 12.78 -10.14
N ARG A 90 11.18 12.12 -9.18
CA ARG A 90 12.55 11.67 -9.35
C ARG A 90 12.54 10.48 -10.29
N THR A 91 13.31 10.58 -11.35
CA THR A 91 13.63 9.41 -12.17
C THR A 91 14.65 8.58 -11.39
N PRO A 92 14.43 7.26 -11.24
CA PRO A 92 15.45 6.36 -10.71
C PRO A 92 16.78 6.57 -11.44
N GLN A 93 17.89 6.69 -10.69
CA GLN A 93 19.21 6.86 -11.29
C GLN A 93 19.78 5.56 -11.87
N SER A 94 19.22 4.42 -11.47
CA SER A 94 19.60 3.10 -11.95
C SER A 94 18.43 2.48 -12.71
N PRO A 95 18.70 1.70 -13.77
CA PRO A 95 17.65 0.94 -14.45
C PRO A 95 17.02 -0.07 -13.48
N PRO A 96 15.75 -0.44 -13.68
CA PRO A 96 15.07 -1.41 -12.84
C PRO A 96 15.87 -2.71 -12.73
N ARG A 97 16.18 -3.16 -11.51
CA ARG A 97 16.94 -4.41 -11.31
C ARG A 97 16.10 -5.66 -11.43
N ARG A 98 14.78 -5.52 -11.48
CA ARG A 98 13.84 -6.63 -11.63
C ARG A 98 14.20 -7.44 -12.88
N ARG A 99 14.58 -8.70 -12.72
CA ARG A 99 14.53 -9.67 -13.83
C ARG A 99 13.05 -9.79 -14.20
N GLN A 100 12.68 -9.14 -15.30
CA GLN A 100 11.38 -9.37 -15.92
C GLN A 100 11.28 -10.86 -16.16
N ASP A 101 10.35 -11.53 -15.48
CA ASP A 101 9.81 -12.76 -15.99
C ASP A 101 9.43 -12.46 -17.45
N ALA A 102 10.00 -13.18 -18.41
CA ALA A 102 9.97 -12.83 -19.83
C ALA A 102 8.52 -12.70 -20.39
N THR A 103 7.55 -13.18 -19.62
CA THR A 103 6.10 -13.15 -19.85
C THR A 103 5.41 -11.87 -19.33
N ARG A 104 6.05 -11.08 -18.46
CA ARG A 104 5.47 -9.89 -17.79
C ARG A 104 6.33 -8.65 -18.00
N ARG A 105 6.49 -8.22 -19.26
CA ARG A 105 7.01 -6.89 -19.64
C ARG A 105 6.05 -5.79 -19.17
N ARG A 106 5.94 -5.57 -17.86
CA ARG A 106 5.23 -4.41 -17.32
C ARG A 106 6.16 -3.22 -17.42
N PRO A 107 5.71 -2.09 -18.00
CA PRO A 107 6.44 -0.85 -17.83
C PRO A 107 6.51 -0.55 -16.33
N LEU A 108 7.70 -0.22 -15.84
CA LEU A 108 7.95 0.14 -14.43
C LEU A 108 8.27 1.63 -14.28
N GLY A 109 8.29 2.36 -15.40
CA GLY A 109 8.65 3.76 -15.44
C GLY A 109 7.50 4.69 -15.07
N LEU A 110 7.85 5.96 -14.89
CA LEU A 110 6.91 7.04 -14.65
C LEU A 110 6.20 7.49 -15.95
N ASP A 111 6.57 6.97 -17.11
CA ASP A 111 6.01 7.29 -18.42
C ASP A 111 4.81 6.40 -18.81
N GLN A 112 4.40 5.49 -17.91
CA GLN A 112 3.26 4.60 -18.11
C GLN A 112 1.98 5.39 -18.46
N PRO A 113 1.32 5.11 -19.60
CA PRO A 113 0.08 5.80 -19.99
C PRO A 113 -1.10 5.47 -19.08
N GLN A 114 -1.03 4.36 -18.33
CA GLN A 114 -2.05 3.96 -17.37
C GLN A 114 -2.01 4.75 -16.06
N LEU A 115 -0.89 5.44 -15.76
CA LEU A 115 -0.79 6.26 -14.56
C LEU A 115 -1.60 7.55 -14.72
N THR A 116 -2.58 7.70 -13.83
CA THR A 116 -3.40 8.91 -13.74
C THR A 116 -2.58 10.08 -13.17
N GLU A 117 -3.12 11.28 -13.25
CA GLU A 117 -2.51 12.45 -12.59
C GLU A 117 -2.42 12.26 -11.07
N TRP A 118 -3.41 11.60 -10.45
CA TRP A 118 -3.44 11.32 -9.01
C TRP A 118 -2.38 10.31 -8.59
N ASP A 119 -2.14 9.30 -9.43
CA ASP A 119 -1.01 8.39 -9.22
C ASP A 119 0.30 9.18 -9.19
N ARG A 120 0.50 10.09 -10.16
CA ARG A 120 1.71 10.90 -10.25
C ARG A 120 1.89 11.80 -9.04
N LEU A 121 0.83 12.42 -8.53
CA LEU A 121 0.90 13.22 -7.32
C LEU A 121 1.19 12.38 -6.08
N SER A 122 0.54 11.22 -5.92
CA SER A 122 0.83 10.31 -4.80
C SER A 122 2.29 9.80 -4.83
N LEU A 123 2.81 9.46 -6.01
CA LEU A 123 4.20 9.06 -6.22
C LEU A 123 5.18 10.19 -5.84
N ARG A 124 4.86 11.45 -6.14
CA ARG A 124 5.69 12.61 -5.72
C ARG A 124 5.77 12.70 -4.22
N LEU A 125 4.62 12.60 -3.53
CA LEU A 125 4.57 12.62 -2.07
C LEU A 125 5.44 11.50 -1.51
N VAL A 126 5.18 10.24 -1.92
CA VAL A 126 5.96 9.06 -1.51
C VAL A 126 7.46 9.28 -1.66
N GLN A 127 7.92 9.81 -2.79
CA GLN A 127 9.34 10.03 -3.03
C GLN A 127 9.97 11.01 -2.04
N THR A 128 9.21 11.93 -1.45
CA THR A 128 9.71 12.82 -0.39
C THR A 128 9.95 12.08 0.93
N ALA A 129 9.29 10.96 1.18
CA ALA A 129 9.54 10.15 2.38
C ALA A 129 10.98 9.66 2.44
N PHE A 130 11.53 9.32 1.29
CA PHE A 130 12.89 8.80 1.20
C PHE A 130 13.99 9.87 1.32
N ASP A 131 13.61 11.16 1.35
CA ASP A 131 14.52 12.23 1.76
C ASP A 131 14.71 12.28 3.27
N SER A 132 13.72 11.82 4.03
CA SER A 132 13.79 11.82 5.49
C SER A 132 14.85 10.83 5.98
N ASN A 133 15.80 11.33 6.76
CA ASN A 133 16.81 10.49 7.40
C ASN A 133 16.18 9.48 8.37
N GLU A 134 15.11 9.88 9.07
CA GLU A 134 14.38 9.05 10.01
C GLU A 134 13.69 7.88 9.29
N VAL A 135 13.01 8.16 8.17
CA VAL A 135 12.37 7.12 7.34
C VAL A 135 13.43 6.15 6.82
N ARG A 136 14.52 6.65 6.22
CA ARG A 136 15.60 5.79 5.71
C ARG A 136 16.22 4.94 6.82
N THR A 137 16.61 5.55 7.93
CA THR A 137 17.18 4.84 9.09
C THR A 137 16.25 3.74 9.59
N THR A 138 14.96 4.04 9.69
CA THR A 138 13.94 3.07 10.12
C THR A 138 13.80 1.93 9.12
N LEU A 139 13.69 2.22 7.82
CA LEU A 139 13.60 1.19 6.78
C LEU A 139 14.80 0.24 6.81
N PHE A 140 16.02 0.76 6.94
CA PHE A 140 17.22 -0.07 7.04
C PHE A 140 17.26 -0.89 8.33
N ARG A 141 16.88 -0.31 9.46
CA ARG A 141 16.78 -1.04 10.74
C ARG A 141 15.74 -2.15 10.64
N THR A 142 14.56 -1.87 10.07
CA THR A 142 13.50 -2.86 9.88
C THR A 142 13.95 -3.98 8.96
N ARG A 143 14.62 -3.66 7.86
CA ARG A 143 15.24 -4.66 6.99
C ARG A 143 16.22 -5.54 7.79
N ASP A 144 17.08 -4.94 8.59
CA ASP A 144 18.07 -5.68 9.38
C ASP A 144 17.39 -6.64 10.40
N LEU A 145 16.18 -6.31 10.88
CA LEU A 145 15.34 -7.19 11.70
C LEU A 145 14.66 -8.29 10.88
N ASP A 146 14.10 -7.96 9.72
CA ASP A 146 13.52 -8.90 8.74
C ASP A 146 14.55 -9.93 8.25
N LEU A 147 15.82 -9.55 8.17
CA LEU A 147 16.91 -10.48 7.86
C LEU A 147 17.17 -11.50 8.98
N GLN A 148 16.83 -11.18 10.23
CA GLN A 148 17.06 -12.04 11.39
C GLN A 148 15.85 -12.91 11.71
N ASP A 149 14.65 -12.41 11.37
CA ASP A 149 13.39 -13.13 11.50
C ASP A 149 13.11 -13.93 10.21
N ARG A 150 12.75 -15.20 10.36
CA ARG A 150 12.38 -16.08 9.24
C ARG A 150 10.95 -16.60 9.36
N SER A 151 10.23 -16.13 10.37
CA SER A 151 8.88 -16.59 10.67
C SER A 151 7.80 -15.76 9.97
N THR A 152 8.13 -14.55 9.52
CA THR A 152 7.24 -13.62 8.83
C THR A 152 8.01 -12.54 8.09
N GLU A 153 7.39 -11.97 7.06
CA GLU A 153 7.84 -10.71 6.47
C GLU A 153 7.53 -9.57 7.45
N TRP A 154 8.39 -8.57 7.47
CA TRP A 154 8.18 -7.32 8.21
C TRP A 154 7.57 -6.23 7.32
N GLY A 155 6.87 -5.29 7.93
CA GLY A 155 6.22 -4.21 7.20
C GLY A 155 5.49 -3.24 8.11
N GLY A 156 4.61 -2.43 7.53
CA GLY A 156 3.78 -1.51 8.30
C GLY A 156 3.19 -0.39 7.45
N THR A 157 3.22 0.83 7.98
CA THR A 157 2.60 2.00 7.35
C THR A 157 3.49 3.23 7.40
N LEU A 158 3.46 3.99 6.32
CA LEU A 158 4.11 5.28 6.17
C LEU A 158 3.04 6.37 6.00
N ASP A 159 3.06 7.41 6.83
CA ASP A 159 2.03 8.46 6.81
C ASP A 159 2.65 9.86 6.83
N TRP A 160 2.01 10.81 6.18
CA TRP A 160 2.40 12.22 6.17
C TRP A 160 1.40 13.01 7.00
N ARG A 161 1.85 13.56 8.13
CA ARG A 161 1.03 14.35 9.06
C ARG A 161 1.85 15.51 9.60
N ASP A 162 1.22 16.68 9.73
CA ASP A 162 1.83 17.86 10.36
C ASP A 162 3.23 18.19 9.80
N ASP A 163 3.35 18.10 8.46
CA ASP A 163 4.60 18.31 7.71
C ASP A 163 5.78 17.38 8.08
N VAL A 164 5.49 16.22 8.68
CA VAL A 164 6.46 15.18 9.01
C VAL A 164 6.04 13.80 8.50
N TRP A 165 7.04 12.96 8.20
CA TRP A 165 6.83 11.56 7.87
C TRP A 165 6.84 10.70 9.14
N LEU A 166 5.75 9.99 9.36
CA LEU A 166 5.61 8.99 10.41
C LEU A 166 5.77 7.61 9.78
N ILE A 167 6.65 6.78 10.35
CA ILE A 167 6.86 5.40 9.91
C ILE A 167 6.63 4.46 11.09
N GLU A 168 5.79 3.46 10.86
CA GLU A 168 5.58 2.36 11.79
C GLU A 168 5.94 1.05 11.11
N ALA A 169 6.79 0.27 11.76
CA ALA A 169 7.27 -1.01 11.26
C ALA A 169 7.20 -2.08 12.34
N ALA A 170 6.69 -3.25 11.98
CA ALA A 170 6.52 -4.40 12.86
C ALA A 170 6.62 -5.71 12.07
N PRO A 171 6.86 -6.86 12.74
CA PRO A 171 6.66 -8.15 12.11
C PRO A 171 5.20 -8.31 11.67
N GLY A 172 5.00 -9.05 10.58
CA GLY A 172 3.67 -9.50 10.17
C GLY A 172 3.05 -10.48 11.18
N GLN A 173 1.80 -10.87 10.92
CA GLN A 173 1.04 -11.81 11.76
C GLN A 173 1.30 -13.28 11.42
N SER A 174 2.12 -13.57 10.41
CA SER A 174 2.56 -14.94 10.17
C SER A 174 3.52 -15.36 11.28
N HIS A 175 3.55 -16.65 11.57
CA HIS A 175 4.56 -17.25 12.44
C HIS A 175 5.18 -18.51 11.82
N ALA A 176 4.87 -18.78 10.54
CA ALA A 176 5.17 -20.05 9.89
C ALA A 176 5.93 -19.89 8.57
N ASP A 177 5.73 -18.79 7.86
CA ASP A 177 6.35 -18.52 6.58
C ASP A 177 6.49 -17.01 6.35
N ASP A 178 7.62 -16.65 5.76
CA ASP A 178 8.09 -15.32 5.40
C ASP A 178 7.85 -15.04 3.89
N SER A 179 6.89 -15.74 3.24
CA SER A 179 6.68 -15.66 1.78
C SER A 179 5.54 -14.74 1.38
N VAL A 180 4.77 -14.33 2.39
CA VAL A 180 3.59 -13.48 2.28
C VAL A 180 3.54 -12.60 3.51
N PHE A 181 3.45 -11.29 3.31
CA PHE A 181 3.19 -10.37 4.40
C PHE A 181 1.74 -10.48 4.89
N HIS A 182 1.58 -10.95 6.12
CA HIS A 182 0.29 -10.94 6.82
C HIS A 182 0.14 -9.67 7.66
N ARG A 183 -0.61 -8.70 7.14
CA ARG A 183 -0.77 -7.38 7.76
C ARG A 183 -1.56 -7.41 9.07
N CYS A 184 -1.18 -6.55 10.01
CA CYS A 184 -1.93 -6.32 11.24
C CYS A 184 -3.29 -5.64 10.96
N PRO A 185 -4.42 -6.12 11.53
CA PRO A 185 -5.74 -5.51 11.36
C PRO A 185 -5.81 -4.03 11.77
N SER A 186 -4.96 -3.61 12.71
CA SER A 186 -4.85 -2.21 13.15
C SER A 186 -4.41 -1.25 12.04
N ASP A 187 -3.70 -1.74 11.02
CA ASP A 187 -3.14 -0.91 9.96
C ASP A 187 -4.21 -0.44 8.98
N PHE A 188 -5.29 -1.22 8.79
CA PHE A 188 -6.36 -0.88 7.85
C PHE A 188 -6.99 0.48 8.14
N ARG A 189 -7.17 0.84 9.42
CA ARG A 189 -7.69 2.17 9.76
C ARG A 189 -6.75 3.29 9.32
N LYS A 190 -5.44 3.10 9.49
CA LYS A 190 -4.44 4.09 9.06
C LYS A 190 -4.42 4.21 7.55
N ILE A 191 -4.46 3.07 6.88
CA ILE A 191 -4.50 2.96 5.42
C ILE A 191 -5.72 3.68 4.85
N PHE A 192 -6.91 3.44 5.41
CA PHE A 192 -8.13 4.14 5.00
C PHE A 192 -8.09 5.63 5.34
N GLY A 193 -7.37 6.00 6.40
CA GLY A 193 -7.02 7.38 6.72
C GLY A 193 -5.91 7.98 5.85
N GLY A 194 -5.42 7.28 4.82
CA GLY A 194 -4.42 7.79 3.88
C GLY A 194 -2.97 7.51 4.24
N ALA A 195 -2.68 6.57 5.15
CA ALA A 195 -1.34 6.02 5.29
C ALA A 195 -1.05 5.03 4.15
N ILE A 196 0.21 4.93 3.76
CA ILE A 196 0.69 4.07 2.69
C ILE A 196 1.21 2.77 3.30
N PRO A 197 0.58 1.62 3.04
CA PRO A 197 1.11 0.36 3.49
C PRO A 197 2.43 0.02 2.79
N PHE A 198 3.34 -0.61 3.53
CA PHE A 198 4.53 -1.21 2.96
C PHE A 198 4.85 -2.57 3.60
N HIS A 199 5.71 -3.35 2.94
CA HIS A 199 6.35 -4.55 3.48
C HIS A 199 7.71 -4.80 2.83
N PHE A 200 8.47 -5.73 3.39
CA PHE A 200 9.83 -6.07 2.94
C PHE A 200 9.86 -7.40 2.18
N HIS A 201 10.66 -7.41 1.11
CA HIS A 201 11.26 -8.62 0.57
C HIS A 201 12.73 -8.64 1.02
N ALA A 202 13.00 -9.05 2.27
CA ALA A 202 14.37 -9.07 2.81
C ALA A 202 14.79 -10.37 3.50
N ARG A 203 14.28 -11.50 3.00
CA ARG A 203 14.81 -12.84 3.29
C ARG A 203 16.33 -12.94 3.18
N LEU A 204 16.97 -12.28 2.22
CA LEU A 204 18.43 -12.27 2.07
C LEU A 204 18.89 -10.88 1.62
N LEU A 205 20.22 -10.68 1.62
CA LEU A 205 20.82 -9.64 0.79
C LEU A 205 20.82 -10.07 -0.67
N ASN A 206 20.96 -9.13 -1.61
CA ASN A 206 21.01 -9.38 -3.05
C ASN A 206 19.74 -10.02 -3.63
N MET A 207 18.57 -9.61 -3.14
CA MET A 207 17.25 -10.07 -3.61
C MET A 207 16.82 -9.43 -4.94
N SER A 208 17.74 -8.88 -5.74
CA SER A 208 17.41 -8.14 -6.97
C SER A 208 16.65 -8.99 -8.00
N ALA A 209 16.86 -10.31 -8.01
CA ALA A 209 16.17 -11.23 -8.90
C ALA A 209 14.66 -11.32 -8.66
N VAL A 210 14.21 -10.96 -7.45
CA VAL A 210 12.81 -11.01 -7.03
C VAL A 210 12.28 -9.63 -6.61
N ALA A 211 12.94 -8.56 -7.07
CA ALA A 211 12.57 -7.21 -6.70
C ALA A 211 11.22 -6.78 -7.30
N GLY A 212 10.48 -5.97 -6.55
CA GLY A 212 9.11 -5.57 -6.85
C GLY A 212 8.06 -6.59 -6.37
N PRO A 213 6.77 -6.27 -6.56
CA PRO A 213 5.67 -7.05 -6.00
C PRO A 213 5.53 -8.43 -6.68
N GLY A 214 5.33 -9.44 -5.85
CA GLY A 214 4.93 -10.80 -6.23
C GLY A 214 3.46 -10.91 -6.61
N GLY A 215 3.01 -12.13 -6.93
CA GLY A 215 1.62 -12.39 -7.29
C GLY A 215 0.64 -12.12 -6.15
N THR A 216 1.01 -12.52 -4.92
CA THR A 216 0.26 -12.33 -3.68
C THR A 216 0.14 -10.85 -3.32
N ASP A 217 1.19 -10.06 -3.50
CA ASP A 217 1.17 -8.60 -3.28
C ASP A 217 0.17 -7.90 -4.19
N LEU A 218 0.17 -8.27 -5.47
CA LEU A 218 -0.76 -7.70 -6.45
C LEU A 218 -2.20 -8.09 -6.13
N GLN A 219 -2.43 -9.33 -5.69
CA GLN A 219 -3.76 -9.76 -5.21
C GLN A 219 -4.18 -8.97 -3.96
N ALA A 220 -3.26 -8.70 -3.02
CA ALA A 220 -3.53 -7.87 -1.86
C ALA A 220 -3.85 -6.42 -2.27
N ALA A 221 -3.15 -5.85 -3.26
CA ALA A 221 -3.49 -4.52 -3.80
C ALA A 221 -4.87 -4.48 -4.47
N GLU A 222 -5.25 -5.54 -5.20
CA GLU A 222 -6.62 -5.70 -5.70
C GLU A 222 -7.62 -5.71 -4.54
N ALA A 223 -7.31 -6.44 -3.46
CA ALA A 223 -8.18 -6.63 -2.31
C ALA A 223 -8.24 -5.45 -1.33
N HIS A 224 -7.24 -4.57 -1.29
CA HIS A 224 -7.16 -3.42 -0.36
C HIS A 224 -7.46 -2.08 -1.03
N GLY A 225 -7.34 -2.02 -2.35
CA GLY A 225 -7.70 -0.86 -3.17
C GLY A 225 -6.80 0.36 -2.98
N VAL A 226 -5.87 0.33 -2.04
CA VAL A 226 -4.90 1.40 -1.80
C VAL A 226 -3.58 1.12 -2.51
N PRO A 227 -2.85 2.16 -2.92
CA PRO A 227 -1.45 1.99 -3.31
C PRO A 227 -0.59 1.51 -2.14
N ALA A 228 0.46 0.74 -2.45
CA ALA A 228 1.37 0.15 -1.48
C ALA A 228 2.81 0.22 -1.97
N LEU A 229 3.75 -0.02 -1.05
CA LEU A 229 5.17 -0.10 -1.32
C LEU A 229 5.69 -1.49 -0.99
N VAL A 230 6.61 -2.00 -1.80
CA VAL A 230 7.44 -3.13 -1.42
C VAL A 230 8.90 -2.70 -1.42
N ILE A 231 9.61 -3.05 -0.36
CA ILE A 231 11.00 -2.70 -0.16
C ILE A 231 11.85 -3.95 -0.31
N THR A 232 12.70 -4.01 -1.34
CA THR A 232 13.55 -5.18 -1.59
C THR A 232 14.97 -4.94 -1.09
N SER A 233 15.51 -5.89 -0.34
CA SER A 233 16.89 -5.85 0.13
C SER A 233 17.89 -6.13 -1.00
N LEU A 234 18.64 -5.10 -1.43
CA LEU A 234 19.61 -5.24 -2.53
C LEU A 234 21.02 -5.52 -2.02
N SER A 235 21.49 -4.79 -1.02
CA SER A 235 22.80 -5.01 -0.40
C SER A 235 22.76 -4.53 1.05
N LYS A 236 23.89 -4.59 1.76
CA LYS A 236 23.97 -4.07 3.14
C LYS A 236 23.51 -2.61 3.25
N ASP A 237 23.75 -1.81 2.21
CA ASP A 237 23.56 -0.36 2.22
C ASP A 237 22.59 0.14 1.14
N ARG A 238 21.86 -0.78 0.48
CA ARG A 238 20.90 -0.46 -0.58
C ARG A 238 19.59 -1.20 -0.42
N LEU A 239 18.48 -0.46 -0.60
CA LEU A 239 17.12 -0.99 -0.73
C LEU A 239 16.52 -0.51 -2.05
N GLN A 240 15.80 -1.38 -2.76
CA GLN A 240 14.93 -0.98 -3.86
C GLN A 240 13.54 -0.67 -3.32
N ILE A 241 12.89 0.35 -3.89
CA ILE A 241 11.51 0.69 -3.58
C ILE A 241 10.67 0.55 -4.84
N ASP A 242 9.63 -0.27 -4.77
CA ASP A 242 8.62 -0.37 -5.82
C ASP A 242 7.26 0.05 -5.26
N TRP A 243 6.59 0.95 -5.96
CA TRP A 243 5.21 1.31 -5.70
C TRP A 243 4.29 0.48 -6.57
N TYR A 244 3.15 0.05 -6.03
CA TYR A 244 2.16 -0.70 -6.78
C TYR A 244 0.75 -0.41 -6.31
N ARG A 245 -0.22 -0.58 -7.21
CA ARG A 245 -1.66 -0.40 -6.91
C ARG A 245 -2.53 -1.38 -7.68
N ARG A 246 -3.82 -1.36 -7.34
CA ARG A 246 -4.91 -2.03 -8.08
C ARG A 246 -4.82 -1.74 -9.59
N GLY A 247 -5.11 -2.76 -10.40
CA GLY A 247 -4.91 -2.79 -11.84
C GLY A 247 -3.57 -3.40 -12.25
N GLY A 248 -2.79 -3.92 -11.29
CA GLY A 248 -1.47 -4.50 -11.54
C GLY A 248 -0.39 -3.49 -11.95
N LEU A 249 -0.63 -2.19 -11.69
CA LEU A 249 0.32 -1.13 -11.97
C LEU A 249 1.46 -1.18 -10.98
N VAL A 250 2.69 -1.08 -11.48
CA VAL A 250 3.92 -1.11 -10.70
C VAL A 250 4.85 -0.03 -11.22
N VAL A 251 5.46 0.72 -10.32
CA VAL A 251 6.44 1.77 -10.62
C VAL A 251 7.68 1.51 -9.79
N ASP A 252 8.82 1.37 -10.46
CA ASP A 252 10.13 1.35 -9.81
C ASP A 252 10.49 2.79 -9.40
N LEU A 253 10.68 3.01 -8.10
CA LEU A 253 11.05 4.31 -7.54
C LEU A 253 12.57 4.46 -7.35
N GLY A 254 13.34 3.42 -7.66
CA GLY A 254 14.78 3.37 -7.58
C GLY A 254 15.31 2.82 -6.26
N GLU A 255 16.58 3.11 -6.03
CA GLU A 255 17.32 2.65 -4.85
C GLU A 255 17.50 3.77 -3.84
N ILE A 256 17.43 3.44 -2.55
CA ILE A 256 17.83 4.31 -1.46
C ILE A 256 19.12 3.79 -0.79
N ALA A 257 19.94 4.73 -0.34
CA ALA A 257 21.15 4.45 0.44
C ALA A 257 20.86 4.54 1.92
N ARG A 258 21.60 3.75 2.71
CA ARG A 258 21.63 3.87 4.17
C ARG A 258 22.04 5.28 4.59
#